data_AF-A0A1V5SH67-F1
#
_entry.id   AF-A0A1V5SH67-F1
#
_cell.length_a   1.000
_cell.length_b   1.000
_cell.length_c   1.000
_cell.angle_alpha   90.00
_cell.angle_beta   90.00
_cell.angle_gamma   90.00
#
_symmetry.space_group_name_H-M   'P 1'
#
loop_
_entity.id
_entity.type
_entity.pdbx_description
1 polymer ?
#
loop_
_entity_poly.entity_id
_entity_poly.type
_entity_poly.pdbx_seq_one_letter_code
_entity_poly.pdbx_strand_id
1 'polypeptide(L)' 'MHVPVCRGHRHYPKLDMRSMDLTEERLKLADMVVLLTDHDAFDYEMIEKNATCILDTRNAFGQRGIRSSKIRRA' A
#
# COMPACT_ATOMS: atom_id res chain seq x y z
N MET A 1 -11.48 7.55 3.51
CA MET A 1 -11.19 8.97 3.19
C MET A 1 -10.10 8.98 2.14
N HIS A 2 -10.31 9.67 1.01
CA HIS A 2 -9.28 9.78 -0.04
C HIS A 2 -8.51 11.09 0.16
N VAL A 3 -7.17 11.01 0.28
CA VAL A 3 -6.29 12.16 0.46
C VAL A 3 -5.43 12.32 -0.80
N PRO A 4 -5.79 13.19 -1.75
CA PRO A 4 -5.09 13.26 -3.04
C PRO A 4 -3.71 13.93 -2.95
N VAL A 5 -3.50 14.82 -1.98
CA VAL A 5 -2.24 15.55 -1.78
C VAL A 5 -1.95 15.69 -0.29
N CYS A 6 -0.73 15.38 0.13
CA CYS A 6 -0.22 15.63 1.47
C CYS A 6 0.92 16.66 1.40
N ARG A 7 0.66 17.87 1.89
CA ARG A 7 1.60 19.02 1.81
C ARG A 7 2.31 19.27 3.14
N GLY A 8 3.30 20.15 3.11
CA GLY A 8 4.17 20.48 4.23
C GLY A 8 3.47 20.79 5.55
N HIS A 9 4.08 20.33 6.65
CA HIS A 9 3.66 20.57 8.03
C HIS A 9 4.76 21.29 8.81
N ARG A 10 4.49 21.71 10.06
CA ARG A 10 5.46 22.41 10.92
C ARG A 10 6.83 21.71 10.98
N HIS A 11 6.85 20.39 11.20
CA HIS A 11 8.10 19.61 11.30
C HIS A 11 8.62 19.12 9.93
N TYR A 12 7.76 19.11 8.91
CA TYR A 12 8.09 18.63 7.56
C TYR A 12 7.65 19.65 6.51
N PRO A 13 8.24 20.85 6.49
CA PRO A 13 7.75 21.95 5.66
C PRO A 13 7.88 21.68 4.15
N LYS A 14 8.77 20.73 3.78
CA LYS A 14 9.06 20.35 2.39
C LYS A 14 8.30 19.10 1.91
N LEU A 15 7.37 18.57 2.71
CA LEU A 15 6.58 17.41 2.29
C LEU A 15 5.68 17.80 1.10
N ASP A 16 5.83 17.13 -0.03
CA ASP A 16 4.94 17.24 -1.18
C ASP A 16 4.71 15.85 -1.75
N MET A 17 3.69 15.18 -1.23
CA MET A 17 3.28 13.85 -1.68
C MET A 17 1.95 13.94 -2.40
N ARG A 18 1.83 13.18 -3.48
CA ARG A 18 0.59 13.04 -4.25
C ARG A 18 0.20 11.57 -4.29
N SER A 19 -1.08 11.32 -4.06
CA SER A 19 -1.63 10.00 -4.32
C SER A 19 -1.54 9.69 -5.80
N MET A 20 -1.25 8.44 -6.10
CA MET A 20 -1.28 7.90 -7.45
C MET A 20 -2.37 6.84 -7.49
N ASP A 21 -3.02 6.71 -8.64
CA ASP A 21 -3.97 5.64 -8.83
C ASP A 21 -3.29 4.29 -8.62
N LEU A 22 -3.98 3.39 -7.94
CA LEU A 22 -3.52 2.04 -7.71
C LEU A 22 -3.79 1.22 -8.98
N THR A 23 -2.75 0.98 -9.78
CA THR A 23 -2.85 0.17 -11.01
C THR A 23 -1.88 -1.00 -10.97
N GLU A 24 -2.18 -2.04 -11.74
CA GLU A 24 -1.31 -3.21 -11.86
C GLU A 24 0.09 -2.86 -12.37
N GLU A 25 0.19 -1.94 -13.34
CA GLU A 25 1.48 -1.54 -13.90
C GLU A 25 2.37 -0.88 -12.83
N ARG A 26 1.77 -0.03 -12.00
CA ARG A 26 2.49 0.65 -10.92
C ARG A 26 2.94 -0.32 -9.84
N LEU A 27 2.13 -1.33 -9.52
CA LEU A 27 2.49 -2.38 -8.57
C LEU A 27 3.65 -3.24 -9.08
N LYS A 28 3.66 -3.57 -10.37
CA LYS A 28 4.76 -4.33 -11.02
C LYS A 28 6.08 -3.54 -11.08
N LEU A 29 6.00 -2.21 -11.16
CA LEU A 29 7.16 -1.32 -11.16
C LEU A 29 7.74 -1.08 -9.75
N ALA A 30 6.99 -1.36 -8.70
CA ALA A 30 7.43 -1.16 -7.33
C ALA A 30 8.24 -2.36 -6.81
N ASP A 31 9.37 -2.08 -6.17
CA ASP A 31 10.17 -3.13 -5.50
C ASP A 31 9.43 -3.70 -4.26
N MET A 32 8.68 -2.85 -3.56
CA MET A 32 7.95 -3.20 -2.35
C MET A 32 6.69 -2.35 -2.17
N VAL A 33 5.63 -2.98 -1.68
CA VAL A 33 4.38 -2.35 -1.24
C VAL A 33 4.30 -2.40 0.28
N VAL A 34 4.06 -1.26 0.91
CA VAL A 34 3.85 -1.18 2.37
C VAL A 34 2.40 -0.83 2.66
N LEU A 35 1.70 -1.72 3.35
CA LEU A 35 0.33 -1.48 3.76
C LEU A 35 0.32 -0.74 5.11
N LEU A 36 -0.01 0.54 5.06
CA LEU A 36 -0.06 1.43 6.24
C LEU A 36 -1.46 1.56 6.85
N THR A 37 -2.51 1.19 6.12
CA THR A 37 -3.89 1.30 6.56
C THR A 37 -4.72 0.15 6.01
N ASP A 38 -5.71 -0.30 6.78
CA ASP A 38 -6.66 -1.34 6.37
C ASP A 38 -7.96 -0.66 5.94
N HIS A 39 -8.15 -0.51 4.63
CA HIS A 39 -9.32 0.12 4.04
C HIS A 39 -9.92 -0.81 3.01
N ASP A 40 -11.24 -1.01 3.09
CA ASP A 40 -11.99 -1.86 2.15
C ASP A 40 -12.01 -1.34 0.70
N ALA A 41 -11.55 -0.11 0.49
CA ALA A 41 -11.39 0.47 -0.85
C ALA A 41 -10.27 -0.18 -1.67
N PHE A 42 -9.37 -0.96 -1.04
CA PHE A 42 -8.27 -1.61 -1.74
C PHE A 42 -8.63 -3.03 -2.15
N ASP A 43 -8.29 -3.37 -3.40
CA ASP A 43 -8.34 -4.75 -3.89
C ASP A 43 -7.06 -5.50 -3.48
N TYR A 44 -7.15 -6.24 -2.38
CA TYR A 44 -6.03 -6.98 -1.81
C TYR A 44 -5.57 -8.13 -2.71
N GLU A 45 -6.46 -8.75 -3.49
CA GLU A 45 -6.10 -9.83 -4.40
C GLU A 45 -5.29 -9.28 -5.59
N MET A 46 -5.73 -8.15 -6.15
CA MET A 46 -4.99 -7.46 -7.21
C MET A 46 -3.61 -6.99 -6.72
N ILE A 47 -3.52 -6.51 -5.48
CA ILE A 47 -2.24 -6.14 -4.87
C ILE A 47 -1.32 -7.37 -4.70
N GLU A 48 -1.81 -8.46 -4.10
CA GLU A 48 -1.00 -9.68 -3.88
C GLU A 48 -0.46 -10.25 -5.19
N LYS A 49 -1.31 -10.29 -6.21
CA LYS A 49 -0.97 -10.85 -7.52
C LYS A 49 0.14 -10.07 -8.21
N ASN A 50 0.09 -8.74 -8.14
CA ASN A 50 0.96 -7.87 -8.94
C ASN A 50 2.17 -7.31 -8.19
N ALA A 51 2.16 -7.31 -6.85
CA ALA A 51 3.30 -6.84 -6.06
C ALA A 51 4.41 -7.89 -5.96
N THR A 52 5.66 -7.40 -5.97
CA THR A 52 6.86 -8.23 -5.80
C THR A 52 7.07 -8.63 -4.33
N CYS A 53 6.89 -7.68 -3.41
CA CYS A 53 7.05 -7.87 -1.97
C CYS A 53 6.05 -6.98 -1.21
N ILE A 54 5.43 -7.52 -0.17
CA ILE A 54 4.41 -6.82 0.62
C ILE A 54 4.78 -6.80 2.09
N LEU A 55 4.86 -5.61 2.68
CA LEU A 55 4.96 -5.41 4.12
C LEU A 55 3.59 -5.04 4.68
N ASP A 56 2.97 -5.97 5.40
CA ASP A 56 1.65 -5.80 6.00
C ASP A 56 1.79 -5.40 7.49
N THR A 57 1.59 -4.12 7.79
CA THR A 57 1.63 -3.58 9.17
C THR A 57 0.28 -3.65 9.89
N ARG A 58 -0.75 -4.24 9.27
CA ARG A 58 -2.13 -4.28 9.76
C ARG A 58 -2.69 -5.70 9.89
N ASN A 59 -1.96 -6.70 9.38
CA ASN A 59 -2.45 -8.06 9.24
C ASN A 59 -3.75 -8.12 8.40
N ALA A 60 -3.90 -7.20 7.42
CA ALA A 60 -5.10 -7.07 6.61
C ALA A 60 -5.23 -8.21 5.59
N PHE A 61 -4.11 -8.67 5.02
CA PHE A 61 -4.11 -9.80 4.08
C PHE A 61 -4.45 -11.10 4.80
N GLY A 62 -3.85 -11.30 5.98
CA GLY A 62 -4.10 -12.48 6.81
C GLY A 62 -5.55 -12.59 7.28
N GLN A 63 -6.17 -11.46 7.67
CA GLN A 63 -7.59 -11.41 8.03
C GLN A 63 -8.52 -11.75 6.87
N ARG A 64 -8.11 -11.47 5.63
CA ARG A 64 -8.84 -11.80 4.40
C ARG A 64 -8.51 -13.19 3.84
N GLY A 65 -7.71 -13.99 4.57
CA GLY A 65 -7.33 -15.35 4.14
C GLY A 65 -6.28 -15.39 3.02
N ILE A 66 -5.75 -14.24 2.60
CA ILE A 66 -4.75 -14.14 1.55
C ILE A 66 -3.37 -14.46 2.14
N ARG A 67 -2.75 -15.52 1.65
CA ARG A 67 -1.43 -16.00 2.12
C ARG A 67 -0.51 -16.20 0.93
N SER A 68 0.65 -15.56 0.98
CA SER A 68 1.65 -15.61 -0.08
C SER A 68 3.05 -15.51 0.52
N SER A 69 4.03 -16.17 -0.10
CA SER A 69 5.43 -16.09 0.32
C SER A 69 6.02 -14.68 0.19
N LYS A 70 5.35 -13.78 -0.55
CA LYS A 70 5.71 -12.38 -0.74
C LYS A 70 5.25 -11.47 0.40
N ILE A 71 4.31 -11.93 1.23
CA ILE A 71 3.73 -11.13 2.32
C ILE A 71 4.58 -11.33 3.58
N ARG A 72 4.99 -10.22 4.18
CA ARG A 72 5.68 -10.15 5.47
C ARG A 72 4.84 -9.32 6.41
N ARG A 73 4.41 -9.92 7.51
CA ARG A 73 3.75 -9.19 8.59
C ARG A 73 4.81 -8.53 9.47
N ALA A 74 4.63 -7.24 9.75
CA ALA A 74 5.42 -6.50 10.73
C ALA A 74 4.64 -6.27 12.03
#